data_AF-A0A6P4DVL2-F1
#
_entry.id   AF-A0A6P4DVL2-F1
#
_cell.length_a   1.000
_cell.length_b   1.000
_cell.length_c   1.000
_cell.angle_alpha   90.00
_cell.angle_beta   90.00
_cell.angle_gamma   90.00
#
_symmetry.space_group_name_H-M   'P 1'
#
loop_
_entity.id
_entity.type
_entity.pdbx_description
1 polymer ?
#
loop_
_entity_poly.entity_id
_entity_poly.type
_entity_poly.pdbx_seq_one_letter_code
_entity_poly.pdbx_strand_id
1 'polypeptide(L)'
;VQVMECLNVSVPSTIERNNLSLELNYVSTVNSGWNFTKEEVSFPWTNSTQYGIFNLDADSVSYKLVTTDYVSIAVLCGYGSSSVIPIFKLFTRTREVSQEIYELINTQAEQYGYESLISWEKQSLEECGGSSGQAPLAALMVFITFCCGFSVLFRAGF
;
A
#
# COMPACT_ATOMS: atom_id res chain seq x y z
N VAL A 1 9.98 -16.51 -7.28
CA VAL A 1 9.32 -15.59 -8.22
C VAL A 1 8.48 -14.63 -7.37
N GLN A 2 9.08 -13.53 -6.91
CA GLN A 2 8.31 -12.38 -6.43
C GLN A 2 7.93 -11.60 -7.69
N VAL A 3 6.64 -11.30 -7.85
CA VAL A 3 6.10 -10.71 -9.09
C VAL A 3 5.73 -9.24 -8.89
N MET A 4 5.40 -8.84 -7.66
CA MET A 4 4.83 -7.55 -7.33
C MET A 4 5.17 -7.13 -5.89
N GLU A 5 5.57 -5.88 -5.70
CA GLU A 5 5.79 -5.21 -4.40
C GLU A 5 5.11 -3.84 -4.40
N CYS A 6 4.97 -3.19 -3.24
CA CYS A 6 4.44 -1.83 -3.13
C CYS A 6 3.04 -1.64 -3.73
N LEU A 7 2.20 -2.69 -3.71
CA LEU A 7 0.87 -2.62 -4.31
C LEU A 7 0.01 -1.56 -3.61
N ASN A 8 -0.53 -0.66 -4.41
CA ASN A 8 -1.55 0.30 -4.03
C ASN A 8 -2.75 0.14 -4.96
N VAL A 9 -3.92 -0.04 -4.37
CA VAL A 9 -5.18 -0.18 -5.10
C VAL A 9 -6.04 1.05 -4.82
N SER A 10 -6.36 1.78 -5.88
CA SER A 10 -7.27 2.91 -5.84
C SER A 10 -8.64 2.48 -6.35
N VAL A 11 -9.66 2.69 -5.49
CA VAL A 11 -11.05 2.35 -5.77
C VAL A 11 -11.78 3.66 -6.13
N PRO A 12 -12.52 3.72 -7.25
CA PRO A 12 -13.21 4.93 -7.67
C PRO A 12 -14.39 5.23 -6.74
N SER A 13 -14.76 6.51 -6.64
CA SER A 13 -15.93 6.95 -5.86
C SER A 13 -17.26 6.68 -6.56
N THR A 14 -17.23 6.43 -7.86
CA THR A 14 -18.42 6.18 -8.69
C THR A 14 -18.18 5.04 -9.68
N ILE A 15 -19.27 4.37 -10.05
CA ILE A 15 -19.27 3.35 -11.09
C ILE A 15 -19.42 4.03 -12.44
N GLU A 16 -18.54 3.70 -13.38
CA GLU A 16 -18.56 4.27 -14.72
C GLU A 16 -18.89 3.21 -15.76
N ARG A 17 -19.80 3.54 -16.68
CA ARG A 17 -20.18 2.64 -17.80
C ARG A 17 -20.52 1.21 -17.36
N ASN A 18 -21.16 1.07 -16.20
CA ASN A 18 -21.53 -0.22 -15.61
C ASN A 18 -20.33 -1.13 -15.28
N ASN A 19 -19.16 -0.54 -14.99
CA ASN A 19 -17.97 -1.24 -14.54
C ASN A 19 -17.37 -0.57 -13.28
N LEU A 20 -16.83 -1.39 -12.38
CA LEU A 20 -15.93 -0.96 -11.33
C LEU A 20 -14.50 -1.11 -11.84
N SER A 21 -13.81 0.01 -12.09
CA SER A 21 -12.43 0.03 -12.56
C SER A 21 -11.49 0.39 -11.42
N LEU A 22 -10.63 -0.55 -11.03
CA LEU A 22 -9.62 -0.36 -9.99
C LEU A 22 -8.30 0.04 -10.64
N GLU A 23 -7.67 1.10 -10.14
CA GLU A 23 -6.31 1.45 -10.54
C GLU A 23 -5.31 0.79 -9.61
N LEU A 24 -4.39 0.02 -10.18
CA LEU A 24 -3.32 -0.67 -9.46
C LEU A 24 -2.00 0.04 -9.78
N ASN A 25 -1.29 0.47 -8.74
CA ASN A 25 0.09 0.96 -8.85
C ASN A 25 0.98 0.05 -8.02
N TYR A 26 2.07 -0.46 -8.60
CA TYR A 26 2.96 -1.39 -7.92
C TYR A 26 4.36 -1.40 -8.53
N VAL A 27 5.28 -2.08 -7.88
CA VAL A 27 6.63 -2.36 -8.39
C VAL A 27 6.67 -3.78 -8.92
N SER A 28 6.96 -3.94 -10.21
CA SER A 28 7.25 -5.23 -10.82
C SER A 28 8.70 -5.61 -10.54
N THR A 29 8.88 -6.75 -9.88
CA THR A 29 10.20 -7.33 -9.55
C THR A 29 10.65 -8.41 -10.54
N VAL A 30 9.97 -8.51 -11.69
CA VAL A 30 10.25 -9.49 -12.72
C VAL A 30 11.67 -9.29 -13.28
N ASN A 31 12.40 -10.39 -13.51
CA ASN A 31 13.79 -10.39 -13.99
C ASN A 31 14.74 -9.56 -13.11
N SER A 32 14.49 -9.50 -11.80
CA SER A 32 15.28 -8.72 -10.83
C SER A 32 15.29 -7.21 -11.10
N GLY A 33 14.36 -6.70 -11.91
CA GLY A 33 14.16 -5.26 -12.12
C GLY A 33 13.34 -4.63 -11.00
N TRP A 34 13.42 -3.31 -10.85
CA TRP A 34 12.53 -2.54 -9.96
C TRP A 34 11.77 -1.53 -10.79
N ASN A 35 10.60 -1.92 -11.31
CA ASN A 35 9.87 -1.12 -12.29
C ASN A 35 8.50 -0.71 -11.77
N PHE A 36 8.29 0.59 -11.61
CA PHE A 36 6.97 1.14 -11.29
C PHE A 36 6.01 0.90 -12.46
N THR A 37 4.90 0.24 -12.15
CA THR A 37 3.89 -0.21 -13.10
C THR A 37 2.53 0.32 -12.66
N LYS A 38 1.72 0.74 -13.63
CA LYS A 38 0.33 1.13 -13.44
C LYS A 38 -0.56 0.29 -14.34
N GLU A 39 -1.57 -0.34 -13.76
CA GLU A 39 -2.55 -1.17 -14.46
C GLU A 39 -3.96 -0.79 -14.03
N GLU A 40 -4.94 -1.13 -14.88
CA GLU A 40 -6.35 -1.00 -14.55
C GLU A 40 -7.02 -2.37 -14.63
N VAL A 41 -7.73 -2.75 -13.59
CA VAL A 41 -8.53 -3.98 -13.55
C VAL A 41 -9.99 -3.57 -13.46
N SER A 42 -10.78 -4.00 -14.44
CA SER A 42 -12.20 -3.63 -14.54
C SER A 42 -13.11 -4.83 -14.30
N PHE A 43 -14.14 -4.64 -13.48
CA PHE A 43 -15.15 -5.64 -13.18
C PHE A 43 -16.54 -5.17 -13.62
N PRO A 44 -17.32 -6.00 -14.34
CA PRO A 44 -18.72 -5.72 -14.62
C PRO A 44 -19.52 -5.46 -13.35
N TRP A 45 -20.35 -4.41 -13.33
CA TRP A 45 -21.14 -4.00 -12.18
C TRP A 45 -22.40 -4.87 -11.99
N THR A 46 -22.20 -6.16 -11.76
CA THR A 46 -23.25 -7.15 -11.54
C THR A 46 -23.64 -7.25 -10.07
N ASN A 47 -24.71 -8.01 -9.76
CA ASN A 47 -25.07 -8.33 -8.38
C ASN A 47 -23.90 -8.93 -7.60
N SER A 48 -23.10 -9.82 -8.23
CA SER A 48 -21.92 -10.42 -7.60
C SER A 48 -20.94 -9.34 -7.11
N THR A 49 -20.56 -8.43 -8.00
CA THR A 49 -19.64 -7.32 -7.71
C THR A 49 -20.20 -6.38 -6.64
N GLN A 50 -21.51 -6.10 -6.68
CA GLN A 50 -22.19 -5.30 -5.66
C GLN A 50 -22.19 -5.97 -4.27
N TYR A 51 -22.19 -7.29 -4.21
CA TYR A 51 -22.02 -8.07 -2.97
C TYR A 51 -20.54 -8.35 -2.62
N GLY A 52 -19.60 -7.65 -3.28
CA GLY A 52 -18.18 -7.75 -3.00
C GLY A 52 -17.53 -9.05 -3.49
N ILE A 53 -18.10 -9.69 -4.51
CA ILE A 53 -17.53 -10.89 -5.15
C ILE A 53 -17.03 -10.52 -6.55
N PHE A 54 -15.71 -10.57 -6.72
CA PHE A 54 -14.95 -10.15 -7.89
C PHE A 54 -14.37 -11.37 -8.60
N ASN A 55 -14.81 -11.63 -9.84
CA ASN A 55 -14.31 -12.74 -10.65
C ASN A 55 -13.24 -12.20 -11.61
N LEU A 56 -12.04 -12.78 -11.58
CA LEU A 56 -10.99 -12.46 -12.53
C LEU A 56 -11.13 -13.42 -13.72
N ASP A 57 -11.56 -12.90 -14.87
CA ASP A 57 -11.95 -13.67 -16.06
C ASP A 57 -10.82 -14.54 -16.67
N ALA A 58 -9.57 -14.39 -16.21
CA ALA A 58 -8.42 -15.13 -16.70
C ALA A 58 -7.93 -16.29 -15.80
N ASP A 59 -8.17 -16.24 -14.48
CA ASP A 59 -7.35 -17.03 -13.53
C ASP A 59 -8.11 -18.07 -12.71
N SER A 60 -9.42 -18.27 -12.94
CA SER A 60 -10.25 -19.16 -12.11
C SER A 60 -10.27 -18.79 -10.61
N VAL A 61 -9.78 -17.60 -10.26
CA VAL A 61 -9.74 -17.07 -8.90
C VAL A 61 -10.83 -16.03 -8.75
N SER A 62 -11.69 -16.25 -7.76
CA SER A 62 -12.71 -15.29 -7.34
C SER A 62 -12.35 -14.73 -5.98
N TYR A 63 -12.38 -13.41 -5.83
CA TYR A 63 -12.14 -12.74 -4.55
C TYR A 63 -13.46 -12.30 -3.94
N LYS A 64 -13.63 -12.54 -2.65
CA LYS A 64 -14.74 -12.04 -1.85
C LYS A 64 -14.22 -11.07 -0.81
N LEU A 65 -14.79 -9.87 -0.76
CA LEU A 65 -14.64 -8.96 0.36
C LEU A 65 -15.33 -9.56 1.59
N VAL A 66 -14.55 -9.96 2.58
CA VAL A 66 -15.04 -10.62 3.79
C VAL A 66 -15.46 -9.59 4.84
N THR A 67 -14.62 -8.58 5.04
CA THR A 67 -14.90 -7.50 5.98
C THR A 67 -14.14 -6.24 5.57
N THR A 68 -14.72 -5.08 5.89
CA THR A 68 -14.07 -3.78 5.83
C THR A 68 -14.77 -2.84 6.79
N ASP A 69 -14.01 -1.95 7.41
CA ASP A 69 -14.55 -0.84 8.19
C ASP A 69 -14.57 0.47 7.37
N TYR A 70 -14.24 0.38 6.08
CA TYR A 70 -14.13 1.48 5.11
C TYR A 70 -13.01 2.51 5.39
N VAL A 71 -12.55 2.62 6.63
CA VAL A 71 -11.65 3.67 7.12
C VAL A 71 -10.24 3.20 7.43
N SER A 72 -10.02 1.92 7.73
CA SER A 72 -8.70 1.41 8.13
C SER A 72 -8.31 0.15 7.38
N ILE A 73 -9.21 -0.83 7.24
CA ILE A 73 -8.88 -2.15 6.70
C ILE A 73 -9.91 -2.69 5.72
N ALA A 74 -9.45 -3.56 4.82
CA ALA A 74 -10.29 -4.41 3.99
C ALA A 74 -9.65 -5.80 3.88
N VAL A 75 -10.43 -6.85 4.13
CA VAL A 75 -9.96 -8.23 4.02
C VAL A 75 -10.65 -8.91 2.85
N LEU A 76 -9.87 -9.38 1.90
CA LEU A 76 -10.34 -10.20 0.79
C LEU A 76 -9.91 -11.65 0.96
N CYS A 77 -10.79 -12.56 0.59
CA CYS A 77 -10.54 -13.99 0.55
C CYS A 77 -10.73 -14.47 -0.89
N GLY A 78 -9.68 -15.02 -1.48
CA GLY A 78 -9.62 -15.54 -2.82
C GLY A 78 -9.80 -17.06 -2.85
N TYR A 79 -10.59 -17.53 -3.79
CA TYR A 79 -10.87 -18.94 -4.03
C TYR A 79 -10.46 -19.26 -5.46
N GLY A 80 -9.41 -20.05 -5.61
CA GLY A 80 -9.05 -20.65 -6.91
C GLY A 80 -9.77 -21.99 -7.09
N SER A 81 -10.25 -22.28 -8.30
CA SER A 81 -10.89 -23.57 -8.62
C SER A 81 -10.01 -24.80 -8.33
N SER A 82 -8.69 -24.63 -8.26
CA SER A 82 -7.69 -25.69 -8.05
C SER A 82 -6.95 -25.61 -6.70
N SER A 83 -7.18 -24.58 -5.88
CA SER A 83 -6.48 -24.41 -4.59
C SER A 83 -7.39 -24.76 -3.43
N VAL A 84 -6.95 -25.69 -2.59
CA VAL A 84 -7.61 -26.01 -1.30
C VAL A 84 -7.37 -24.90 -0.26
N ILE A 85 -6.32 -24.09 -0.45
CA ILE A 85 -5.93 -23.02 0.46
C ILE A 85 -6.48 -21.69 -0.07
N PRO A 86 -7.35 -21.00 0.69
CA PRO A 86 -7.84 -19.68 0.31
C PRO A 86 -6.71 -18.64 0.38
N ILE A 87 -6.71 -17.71 -0.57
CA ILE A 87 -5.75 -16.60 -0.62
C ILE A 87 -6.30 -15.47 0.23
N PHE A 88 -5.63 -15.07 1.31
CA PHE A 88 -6.04 -13.90 2.08
C PHE A 88 -5.23 -12.67 1.69
N LYS A 89 -5.92 -11.55 1.49
CA LYS A 89 -5.29 -10.24 1.31
C LYS A 89 -5.85 -9.27 2.34
N LEU A 90 -4.95 -8.67 3.13
CA LEU A 90 -5.24 -7.57 4.03
C LEU A 90 -4.80 -6.27 3.37
N PHE A 91 -5.76 -5.41 3.05
CA PHE A 91 -5.51 -4.05 2.62
C PHE A 91 -5.66 -3.10 3.79
N THR A 92 -4.80 -2.10 3.87
CA THR A 92 -4.92 -1.04 4.87
C THR A 92 -4.88 0.35 4.22
N ARG A 93 -5.42 1.36 4.92
CA ARG A 93 -5.36 2.76 4.46
C ARG A 93 -4.01 3.43 4.74
N THR A 94 -3.17 2.83 5.57
CA THR A 94 -1.79 3.25 5.81
C THR A 94 -0.83 2.37 5.00
N ARG A 95 0.40 2.83 4.78
CA ARG A 95 1.39 2.03 4.02
C ARG A 95 1.77 0.77 4.77
N GLU A 96 2.01 0.92 6.07
CA GLU A 96 2.43 -0.18 6.94
C GLU A 96 1.38 -0.39 8.03
N VAL A 97 1.20 -1.66 8.41
CA VAL A 97 0.43 -2.03 9.59
C VAL A 97 1.24 -1.69 10.84
N SER A 98 0.56 -1.46 11.97
CA SER A 98 1.26 -1.33 13.24
C SER A 98 1.97 -2.64 13.60
N GLN A 99 3.05 -2.53 14.37
CA GLN A 99 3.79 -3.68 14.89
C GLN A 99 2.86 -4.63 15.68
N GLU A 100 1.89 -4.09 16.41
CA GLU A 100 0.90 -4.88 17.16
C GLU A 100 0.04 -5.77 16.24
N ILE A 101 -0.45 -5.22 15.12
CA ILE A 101 -1.25 -6.00 14.14
C ILE A 101 -0.36 -7.05 13.45
N TYR A 102 0.87 -6.67 13.10
CA TYR A 102 1.84 -7.59 12.54
C TYR A 102 2.09 -8.78 13.47
N GLU A 103 2.40 -8.52 14.74
CA GLU A 103 2.65 -9.57 15.74
C GLU A 103 1.41 -10.43 15.96
N LEU A 104 0.23 -9.83 16.10
CA LEU A 104 -1.03 -10.56 16.27
C LEU A 104 -1.29 -11.53 15.13
N ILE A 105 -1.11 -11.10 13.87
CA ILE A 105 -1.32 -11.94 12.69
C ILE A 105 -0.30 -13.08 12.65
N ASN A 106 0.98 -12.80 12.89
CA ASN A 106 2.02 -13.83 12.85
C ASN A 106 1.86 -14.85 14.01
N THR A 107 1.52 -14.41 15.22
CA THR A 107 1.26 -15.32 16.36
C THR A 107 0.07 -16.24 16.09
N GLN A 108 -1.02 -15.71 15.52
CA GLN A 108 -2.16 -16.57 15.14
C GLN A 108 -1.76 -17.56 14.03
N ALA A 109 -1.02 -17.10 13.03
CA ALA A 109 -0.58 -17.97 11.94
C ALA A 109 0.33 -19.09 12.44
N GLU A 110 1.27 -18.80 13.32
CA GLU A 110 2.13 -19.80 13.97
C GLU A 110 1.30 -20.80 14.79
N GLN A 111 0.33 -20.33 15.57
CA GLN A 111 -0.55 -21.19 16.36
C GLN A 111 -1.34 -22.20 15.49
N TYR A 112 -1.69 -21.82 14.26
CA TYR A 112 -2.40 -22.68 13.31
C TYR A 112 -1.48 -23.38 12.28
N GLY A 113 -0.16 -23.16 12.35
CA GLY A 113 0.83 -23.76 11.43
C GLY A 113 0.82 -23.19 10.01
N TYR A 114 0.42 -21.93 9.86
CA TYR A 114 0.33 -21.20 8.60
C TYR A 114 1.41 -20.11 8.44
N GLU A 115 2.39 -20.00 9.34
CA GLU A 115 3.35 -18.88 9.27
C GLU A 115 4.13 -18.85 7.95
N SER A 116 4.48 -20.03 7.42
CA SER A 116 5.17 -20.16 6.14
C SER A 116 4.36 -19.75 4.91
N LEU A 117 3.04 -19.56 5.07
CA LEU A 117 2.13 -19.14 4.01
C LEU A 117 1.89 -17.63 4.00
N ILE A 118 2.38 -16.90 5.01
CA ILE A 118 2.26 -15.44 5.04
C ILE A 118 3.37 -14.82 4.20
N SER A 119 2.97 -13.97 3.28
CA SER A 119 3.87 -13.10 2.53
C SER A 119 3.53 -11.65 2.85
N TRP A 120 4.43 -10.98 3.57
CA TRP A 120 4.33 -9.55 3.84
C TRP A 120 4.90 -8.78 2.66
N GLU A 121 4.04 -8.00 1.99
CA GLU A 121 4.46 -7.14 0.88
C GLU A 121 5.25 -5.93 1.41
N LYS A 122 6.30 -5.54 0.68
CA LYS A 122 7.11 -4.36 0.98
C LYS A 122 6.28 -3.10 0.74
N GLN A 123 6.22 -2.22 1.73
CA GLN A 123 5.45 -0.96 1.69
C GLN A 123 6.20 0.27 2.24
N SER A 124 7.50 0.12 2.54
CA SER A 124 8.31 1.19 3.14
C SER A 124 8.40 2.42 2.24
N LEU A 125 8.33 3.61 2.83
CA LEU A 125 8.37 4.89 2.09
C LEU A 125 9.63 5.05 1.23
N GLU A 126 10.78 4.58 1.71
CA GLU A 126 12.06 4.68 1.02
C GLU A 126 12.06 3.95 -0.33
N GLU A 127 11.56 2.73 -0.36
CA GLU A 127 11.60 1.88 -1.56
C GLU A 127 10.34 2.02 -2.42
N CYS A 128 9.18 2.19 -1.79
CA CYS A 128 7.89 2.29 -2.49
C CYS A 128 7.48 3.72 -2.86
N GLY A 129 8.27 4.73 -2.48
CA GLY A 129 7.99 6.15 -2.70
C GLY A 129 8.17 6.66 -4.13
N GLY A 130 8.22 5.78 -5.14
CA GLY A 130 8.57 6.05 -6.54
C GLY A 130 8.23 7.45 -7.02
N SER A 131 9.27 8.26 -7.26
CA SER A 131 9.32 9.60 -7.87
C SER A 131 8.03 10.45 -7.83
N SER A 132 7.31 10.42 -6.72
CA SER A 132 6.09 11.21 -6.47
C SER A 132 6.14 11.94 -5.12
N GLY A 133 7.18 11.68 -4.32
CA GLY A 133 7.59 12.59 -3.26
C GLY A 133 8.58 13.60 -3.82
N GLN A 134 8.20 14.88 -3.90
CA GLN A 134 9.19 15.94 -3.66
C GLN A 134 10.00 15.50 -2.44
N ALA A 135 11.32 15.39 -2.59
CA ALA A 135 12.20 15.19 -1.46
C ALA A 135 11.73 16.16 -0.35
N PRO A 136 11.47 15.70 0.89
CA PRO A 136 11.38 16.65 1.98
C PRO A 136 12.71 17.37 1.93
N LEU A 137 12.67 18.70 1.76
CA LEU A 137 13.83 19.57 1.84
C LEU A 137 14.46 19.34 3.22
N ALA A 138 15.32 18.32 3.30
CA ALA A 138 16.24 18.15 4.38
C ALA A 138 17.19 19.34 4.31
N ALA A 139 17.28 20.06 5.43
CA ALA A 139 18.31 21.04 5.74
C ALA A 139 18.27 22.39 4.99
N LEU A 140 17.30 23.23 5.38
CA LEU A 140 17.63 24.63 5.69
C LEU A 140 17.30 24.90 7.16
N MET A 141 18.08 24.27 8.05
CA MET A 141 18.24 24.77 9.42
C MET A 141 19.07 26.06 9.35
N VAL A 142 18.41 27.18 9.07
CA VAL A 142 18.99 28.50 9.35
C VAL A 142 18.71 28.80 10.81
N PHE A 143 19.66 28.47 11.68
CA PHE A 143 19.72 29.06 13.02
C PHE A 143 20.00 30.56 12.85
N ILE A 144 18.96 31.39 12.82
CA ILE A 144 19.11 32.83 13.06
C ILE A 144 19.25 33.00 14.57
N THR A 145 20.48 32.86 15.06
CA THR A 145 20.85 33.32 16.40
C THR A 145 20.79 34.84 16.39
N PHE A 146 19.66 35.40 16.82
CA PHE A 146 19.48 36.84 16.99
C PHE A 146 20.22 37.31 18.25
N CYS A 147 21.54 37.47 18.15
CA CYS A 147 22.32 38.22 19.13
C CYS A 147 22.05 39.72 18.95
N CYS A 148 20.90 40.19 19.41
CA CYS A 148 20.68 41.61 19.67
C CYS A 148 20.77 41.87 21.17
N GLY A 149 21.95 42.29 21.60
CA GLY A 149 22.16 42.64 23.00
C GLY A 149 23.57 43.09 23.35
N PHE A 150 24.26 43.83 22.50
CA PHE A 150 25.31 44.77 22.91
C PHE A 150 25.54 45.80 21.81
N SER A 151 24.80 46.91 21.90
CA SER A 151 25.25 48.17 21.34
C SER A 151 26.35 48.71 22.25
N VAL A 152 27.45 49.19 21.67
CA VAL A 152 28.18 50.44 22.01
C VAL A 152 29.65 50.29 21.58
N LEU A 153 29.91 50.86 20.39
CA LEU A 153 30.93 51.89 20.16
C LEU A 153 32.41 51.54 20.44
N PHE A 154 33.17 51.26 19.37
CA PHE A 154 34.52 51.81 19.26
C PHE A 154 34.82 52.21 17.81
N ARG A 155 35.12 53.50 17.66
CA ARG A 155 35.46 54.23 16.44
C ARG A 155 36.99 54.32 16.39
N ALA A 156 37.63 53.94 15.28
CA ALA A 156 38.99 54.39 14.95
C ALA A 156 39.30 54.15 13.46
N GLY A 157 39.68 55.22 12.76
CA GLY A 157 40.22 55.20 11.42
C GLY A 157 40.50 56.63 10.98
N PHE A 158 41.78 56.95 10.85
CA PHE A 158 42.37 58.24 10.48
C PHE A 158 41.75 58.90 9.24
#